data_AF-A0A2D9XMI0-F1
#
_entry.id   AF-A0A2D9XMI0-F1
#
_cell.length_a   1.000
_cell.length_b   1.000
_cell.length_c   1.000
_cell.angle_alpha   90.00
_cell.angle_beta   90.00
_cell.angle_gamma   90.00
#
_symmetry.space_group_name_H-M   'P 1'
#
loop_
_entity.id
_entity.type
_entity.pdbx_description
1 polymer ?
#
loop_
_entity_poly.entity_id
_entity_poly.type
_entity_poly.pdbx_seq_one_letter_code
_entity_poly.pdbx_strand_id
1 'polypeptide(L)'
;MFFLIFLMAASFFLLSLGTPSYGQDIYKDDPYYEEAQSIYRKCVSPSGYSATYDCRCVMNEFYKLRHSQGGGRQQIAVISDSLQRCPDKPKIAQKKYLQCIDWASRMRKDSDRFCKCYGGSYATGFAGNPVQNSRYKQALMTQSLLECDVKAPNERSRIRDEARETLEERGLLQRLFPGFYD
;
A
#
# COMPACT_ATOMS: atom_id res chain seq x y z
N MET A 1 -25.59 11.13 60.74
CA MET A 1 -26.08 10.21 59.69
C MET A 1 -25.01 10.22 58.59
N PHE A 2 -23.95 9.41 58.67
CA PHE A 2 -23.86 7.95 58.41
C PHE A 2 -24.45 7.50 57.07
N PHE A 3 -23.71 6.62 56.39
CA PHE A 3 -23.93 5.86 55.15
C PHE A 3 -23.43 6.48 53.82
N LEU A 4 -22.69 5.79 52.95
CA LEU A 4 -21.79 4.62 53.02
C LEU A 4 -21.05 4.64 51.67
N ILE A 5 -19.71 4.53 51.70
CA ILE A 5 -18.84 4.44 50.52
C ILE A 5 -18.86 2.98 50.03
N PHE A 6 -19.37 2.73 48.83
CA PHE A 6 -19.27 1.42 48.17
C PHE A 6 -18.00 1.35 47.32
N LEU A 7 -16.93 0.82 47.92
CA LEU A 7 -15.74 0.31 47.25
C LEU A 7 -16.07 -1.03 46.58
N MET A 8 -16.22 -1.05 45.25
CA MET A 8 -16.11 -2.28 44.47
C MET A 8 -14.66 -2.45 44.02
N ALA A 9 -13.91 -3.25 44.78
CA ALA A 9 -12.63 -3.80 44.36
C ALA A 9 -12.90 -4.86 43.28
N ALA A 10 -12.79 -4.47 42.01
CA ALA A 10 -12.72 -5.41 40.89
C ALA A 10 -11.32 -6.02 40.87
N SER A 11 -11.19 -7.20 41.47
CA SER A 11 -10.01 -8.06 41.42
C SER A 11 -9.76 -8.50 39.98
N PHE A 12 -8.99 -7.71 39.23
CA PHE A 12 -8.39 -8.12 37.96
C PHE A 12 -7.31 -9.17 38.24
N PHE A 13 -7.73 -10.43 38.34
CA PHE A 13 -6.85 -11.58 38.23
C PHE A 13 -6.34 -11.63 36.78
N LEU A 14 -5.16 -11.06 36.55
CA LEU A 14 -4.38 -11.22 35.33
C LEU A 14 -3.96 -12.70 35.22
N LEU A 15 -4.82 -13.52 34.62
CA LEU A 15 -4.41 -14.80 34.03
C LEU A 15 -3.50 -14.48 32.84
N SER A 16 -2.20 -14.40 33.11
CA SER A 16 -1.16 -14.48 32.10
C SER A 16 -1.21 -15.87 31.47
N LEU A 17 -2.05 -16.03 30.44
CA LEU A 17 -1.95 -17.12 29.48
C LEU A 17 -0.61 -16.97 28.75
N GLY A 18 0.43 -17.58 29.32
CA GLY A 18 1.68 -17.82 28.62
C GLY A 18 1.37 -18.72 27.43
N THR A 19 1.30 -18.12 26.24
CA THR A 19 1.25 -18.88 25.00
C THR A 19 2.52 -19.73 24.92
N PRO A 20 2.43 -21.06 24.78
CA PRO A 20 3.61 -21.89 24.66
C PRO A 20 4.37 -21.50 23.39
N SER A 21 5.62 -21.06 23.55
CA SER A 21 6.60 -20.85 22.48
C SER A 21 7.06 -22.21 21.94
N TYR A 22 6.15 -23.02 21.40
CA TYR A 22 6.41 -24.42 21.05
C TYR A 22 7.09 -24.61 19.68
N GLY A 23 7.78 -23.60 19.16
CA GLY A 23 8.30 -23.62 17.79
C GLY A 23 9.63 -22.91 17.54
N GLN A 24 10.23 -22.23 18.53
CA GLN A 24 11.53 -21.58 18.33
C GLN A 24 12.73 -22.51 18.57
N ASP A 25 12.61 -23.51 19.45
CA ASP A 25 13.77 -24.32 19.85
C ASP A 25 14.22 -25.33 18.78
N ILE A 26 13.34 -25.72 17.84
CA ILE A 26 13.65 -26.71 16.79
C ILE A 26 14.64 -26.17 15.75
N TYR A 27 14.72 -24.85 15.57
CA TYR A 27 15.51 -24.21 14.50
C TYR A 27 16.74 -23.45 15.00
N LYS A 28 16.98 -23.44 16.32
CA LYS A 28 18.02 -22.60 16.93
C LYS A 28 19.44 -22.99 16.50
N ASP A 29 19.66 -24.25 16.17
CA ASP A 29 20.95 -24.78 15.71
C ASP A 29 21.14 -24.67 14.19
N ASP A 30 20.13 -24.17 13.46
CA ASP A 30 20.22 -23.99 12.02
C ASP A 30 20.95 -22.69 11.67
N PRO A 31 22.08 -22.75 10.93
CA PRO A 31 22.89 -21.56 10.62
C PRO A 31 22.15 -20.51 9.78
N TYR A 32 21.08 -20.90 9.07
CA TYR A 32 20.28 -20.00 8.25
C TYR A 32 19.08 -19.41 8.99
N TYR A 33 18.72 -19.93 10.17
CA TYR A 33 17.59 -19.43 10.95
C TYR A 33 17.83 -17.98 11.40
N GLU A 34 18.99 -17.71 12.00
CA GLU A 34 19.35 -16.34 12.44
C GLU A 34 19.51 -15.38 11.25
N GLU A 35 20.01 -15.88 10.11
CA GLU A 35 20.09 -15.09 8.89
C GLU A 35 18.69 -14.70 8.40
N ALA A 36 17.75 -15.65 8.33
CA ALA A 36 16.37 -15.41 7.93
C ALA A 36 15.68 -14.42 8.90
N GLN A 37 15.86 -14.59 10.21
CA GLN A 37 15.34 -13.66 11.22
C GLN A 37 15.90 -12.24 11.03
N SER A 38 17.18 -12.12 10.68
CA SER A 38 17.79 -10.82 10.34
C SER A 38 17.13 -10.19 9.11
N ILE A 39 16.81 -10.98 8.08
CA ILE A 39 16.08 -10.51 6.90
C ILE A 39 14.66 -10.06 7.27
N TYR A 40 13.96 -10.78 8.13
CA TYR A 40 12.65 -10.38 8.64
C TYR A 40 12.72 -9.01 9.33
N ARG A 41 13.66 -8.84 10.27
CA ARG A 41 13.88 -7.56 11.00
C ARG A 41 14.16 -6.40 10.04
N LYS A 42 15.01 -6.62 9.03
CA LYS A 42 15.29 -5.62 7.98
C LYS A 42 14.04 -5.30 7.17
N CYS A 43 13.25 -6.31 6.80
CA CYS A 43 12.04 -6.13 6.00
C CYS A 43 10.98 -5.29 6.73
N VAL A 44 10.75 -5.56 8.02
CA VAL A 44 9.74 -4.83 8.82
C VAL A 44 10.19 -3.43 9.26
N SER A 45 11.48 -3.11 9.15
CA SER A 45 12.02 -1.81 9.52
C SER A 45 11.38 -0.66 8.71
N PRO A 46 11.36 0.59 9.22
CA PRO A 46 10.78 1.73 8.51
C PRO A 46 11.40 2.00 7.13
N SER A 47 12.70 1.75 6.97
CA SER A 47 13.44 1.86 5.69
C SER A 47 13.38 0.58 4.85
N GLY A 48 12.69 -0.45 5.34
CA GLY A 48 12.63 -1.77 4.74
C GLY A 48 11.61 -1.88 3.61
N TYR A 49 11.04 -3.07 3.49
CA TYR A 49 10.22 -3.49 2.35
C TYR A 49 8.76 -3.76 2.74
N SER A 50 8.41 -3.59 4.02
CA SER A 50 7.09 -3.91 4.59
C SER A 50 5.91 -3.24 3.88
N ALA A 51 6.14 -2.12 3.20
CA ALA A 51 5.11 -1.39 2.47
C ALA A 51 4.66 -2.06 1.16
N THR A 52 5.45 -2.99 0.61
CA THR A 52 5.15 -3.65 -0.67
C THR A 52 5.28 -5.18 -0.62
N TYR A 53 5.85 -5.75 0.43
CA TYR A 53 6.07 -7.19 0.53
C TYR A 53 5.55 -7.77 1.84
N ASP A 54 5.25 -9.06 1.81
CA ASP A 54 4.96 -9.84 3.01
C ASP A 54 6.29 -10.29 3.63
N CYS A 55 6.70 -9.64 4.71
CA CYS A 55 7.97 -9.94 5.36
C CYS A 55 8.07 -11.36 5.93
N ARG A 56 6.94 -12.00 6.30
CA ARG A 56 6.96 -13.39 6.75
C ARG A 56 7.21 -14.32 5.55
N CYS A 57 6.56 -14.06 4.42
CA CYS A 57 6.85 -14.75 3.17
C CYS A 57 8.32 -14.58 2.78
N VAL A 58 8.84 -13.35 2.79
CA VAL A 58 10.23 -13.05 2.41
C VAL A 58 11.22 -13.82 3.29
N MET A 59 11.01 -13.83 4.61
CA MET A 59 11.83 -14.60 5.55
C MET A 59 11.82 -16.09 5.21
N ASN A 60 10.64 -16.65 4.97
CA ASN A 60 10.48 -18.08 4.69
C ASN A 60 11.09 -18.47 3.34
N GLU A 61 10.89 -17.67 2.28
CA GLU A 61 11.50 -17.92 0.98
C GLU A 61 13.02 -17.77 1.04
N PHE A 62 13.53 -16.78 1.78
CA PHE A 62 14.96 -16.62 2.01
C PHE A 62 15.56 -17.86 2.67
N TYR A 63 14.93 -18.34 3.75
CA TYR A 63 15.36 -19.54 4.46
C TYR A 63 15.39 -20.78 3.55
N LYS A 64 14.34 -21.01 2.76
CA LYS A 64 14.28 -22.13 1.79
C LYS A 64 15.36 -22.03 0.71
N LEU A 65 15.59 -20.83 0.17
CA LEU A 65 16.59 -20.60 -0.86
C LEU A 65 18.00 -20.81 -0.31
N ARG A 66 18.27 -20.40 0.94
CA ARG A 66 19.55 -20.67 1.61
C ARG A 66 19.83 -22.15 1.80
N HIS A 67 18.83 -22.90 2.27
CA HIS A 67 18.94 -24.35 2.40
C HIS A 67 19.20 -25.06 1.07
N SER A 68 18.50 -24.65 0.00
CA SER A 68 18.64 -25.30 -1.31
C SER A 68 19.93 -24.93 -2.05
N GLN A 69 20.52 -23.76 -1.80
CA GLN A 69 21.63 -23.22 -2.60
C GLN A 69 22.96 -23.11 -1.81
N GLY A 70 22.90 -23.28 -0.49
CA GLY A 70 24.04 -23.16 0.41
C GLY A 70 24.56 -21.73 0.62
N GLY A 71 25.59 -21.62 1.46
CA GLY A 71 26.22 -20.35 1.81
C GLY A 71 27.02 -19.67 0.69
N GLY A 72 27.34 -20.38 -0.40
CA GLY A 72 28.17 -19.86 -1.49
C GLY A 72 27.50 -18.79 -2.36
N ARG A 73 26.17 -18.73 -2.40
CA ARG A 73 25.45 -17.68 -3.12
C ARG A 73 25.47 -16.37 -2.34
N GLN A 74 25.65 -15.25 -3.03
CA GLN A 74 25.60 -13.92 -2.41
C GLN A 74 24.24 -13.68 -1.77
N GLN A 75 24.25 -13.22 -0.50
CA GLN A 75 23.04 -12.95 0.28
C GLN A 75 22.06 -12.03 -0.45
N ILE A 76 22.56 -10.98 -1.11
CA ILE A 76 21.73 -10.01 -1.81
C ILE A 76 20.93 -10.63 -2.96
N ALA A 77 21.47 -11.63 -3.65
CA ALA A 77 20.77 -12.34 -4.71
C ALA A 77 19.63 -13.18 -4.14
N VAL A 78 19.86 -13.84 -2.99
CA VAL A 78 18.83 -14.63 -2.30
C VAL A 78 17.70 -13.73 -1.78
N ILE A 79 18.04 -12.54 -1.23
CA ILE A 79 17.05 -11.54 -0.83
C ILE A 79 16.22 -11.10 -2.05
N SER A 80 16.88 -10.78 -3.17
CA SER A 80 16.20 -10.36 -4.40
C SER A 80 15.20 -11.42 -4.89
N ASP A 81 15.61 -12.68 -4.96
CA ASP A 81 14.75 -13.79 -5.36
C ASP A 81 13.57 -13.98 -4.39
N SER A 82 13.81 -13.81 -3.09
CA SER A 82 12.76 -13.90 -2.06
C SER A 82 11.73 -12.79 -2.21
N LEU A 83 12.17 -11.56 -2.46
CA LEU A 83 11.29 -10.41 -2.71
C LEU A 83 10.44 -10.64 -3.97
N GLN A 84 11.03 -11.21 -5.03
CA GLN A 84 10.30 -11.51 -6.26
C GLN A 84 9.09 -12.42 -6.06
N ARG A 85 9.14 -13.32 -5.06
CA ARG A 85 8.09 -14.29 -4.76
C ARG A 85 7.04 -13.79 -3.78
N CYS A 86 7.33 -12.71 -3.05
CA CYS A 86 6.55 -12.29 -1.90
C CYS A 86 5.94 -10.87 -1.98
N PRO A 87 5.43 -10.38 -3.13
CA PRO A 87 4.71 -9.12 -3.17
C PRO A 87 3.37 -9.23 -2.40
N ASP A 88 3.07 -8.22 -1.58
CA ASP A 88 1.82 -8.15 -0.81
C ASP A 88 0.78 -7.32 -1.58
N LYS A 89 0.07 -7.97 -2.51
CA LYS A 89 -0.91 -7.30 -3.38
C LYS A 89 -1.96 -6.49 -2.59
N PRO A 90 -2.64 -7.03 -1.56
CA PRO A 90 -3.61 -6.26 -0.79
C PRO A 90 -3.02 -5.01 -0.16
N LYS A 91 -1.84 -5.11 0.45
CA LYS A 91 -1.19 -3.96 1.10
C LYS A 91 -0.76 -2.90 0.09
N ILE A 92 -0.21 -3.32 -1.06
CA ILE A 92 0.15 -2.39 -2.15
C ILE A 92 -1.10 -1.66 -2.64
N ALA A 93 -2.19 -2.40 -2.90
CA ALA A 93 -3.44 -1.83 -3.40
C ALA A 93 -4.02 -0.83 -2.41
N GLN A 94 -4.08 -1.17 -1.13
CA GLN A 94 -4.54 -0.28 -0.07
C GLN A 94 -3.70 0.99 0.02
N LYS A 95 -2.37 0.87 -0.01
CA LYS A 95 -1.47 2.02 0.02
C LYS A 95 -1.71 2.96 -1.16
N LYS A 96 -1.88 2.41 -2.37
CA LYS A 96 -2.14 3.19 -3.59
C LYS A 96 -3.53 3.81 -3.60
N TYR A 97 -4.54 3.11 -3.10
CA TYR A 97 -5.86 3.67 -2.87
C TYR A 97 -5.79 4.90 -1.96
N LEU A 98 -5.13 4.79 -0.79
CA LEU A 98 -5.02 5.88 0.17
C LEU A 98 -4.27 7.09 -0.41
N GLN A 99 -3.23 6.85 -1.21
CA GLN A 99 -2.51 7.93 -1.93
C GLN A 99 -3.39 8.61 -3.00
N CYS A 100 -4.28 7.85 -3.64
CA CYS A 100 -5.17 8.34 -4.69
C CYS A 100 -6.35 9.14 -4.12
N ILE A 101 -6.99 8.63 -3.06
CA ILE A 101 -8.29 9.14 -2.61
C ILE A 101 -8.19 10.56 -2.02
N ASP A 102 -7.05 10.92 -1.44
CA ASP A 102 -6.79 12.28 -0.94
C ASP A 102 -6.95 13.35 -2.04
N TRP A 103 -6.47 13.06 -3.24
CA TRP A 103 -6.62 13.95 -4.39
C TRP A 103 -7.95 13.72 -5.10
N ALA A 104 -8.29 12.47 -5.41
CA ALA A 104 -9.42 12.13 -6.27
C ALA A 104 -10.76 12.56 -5.66
N SER A 105 -10.92 12.49 -4.34
CA SER A 105 -12.16 12.90 -3.65
C SER A 105 -12.56 14.35 -3.91
N ARG A 106 -11.59 15.23 -4.21
CA ARG A 106 -11.80 16.64 -4.52
C ARG A 106 -12.03 16.92 -6.01
N MET A 107 -11.64 15.98 -6.87
CA MET A 107 -11.58 16.19 -8.32
C MET A 107 -12.67 15.44 -9.09
N ARG A 108 -13.17 14.33 -8.54
CA ARG A 108 -14.12 13.44 -9.22
C ARG A 108 -15.12 12.80 -8.24
N LYS A 109 -16.36 12.66 -8.70
CA LYS A 109 -17.47 12.06 -7.91
C LYS A 109 -17.29 10.55 -7.71
N ASP A 110 -16.75 9.85 -8.70
CA ASP A 110 -16.50 8.40 -8.67
C ASP A 110 -15.12 8.03 -8.07
N SER A 111 -14.59 8.90 -7.19
CA SER A 111 -13.23 8.80 -6.63
C SER A 111 -12.94 7.45 -5.96
N ASP A 112 -13.89 6.88 -5.20
CA ASP A 112 -13.71 5.58 -4.57
C ASP A 112 -13.53 4.44 -5.59
N ARG A 113 -14.44 4.35 -6.58
CA ARG A 113 -14.35 3.37 -7.67
C ARG A 113 -13.04 3.52 -8.43
N PHE A 114 -12.70 4.76 -8.80
CA PHE A 114 -11.47 5.10 -9.49
C PHE A 114 -10.23 4.66 -8.72
N CYS A 115 -10.12 5.04 -7.44
CA CYS A 115 -8.95 4.73 -6.64
C CYS A 115 -8.82 3.24 -6.31
N LYS A 116 -9.94 2.50 -6.20
CA LYS A 116 -9.94 1.03 -6.08
C LYS A 116 -9.36 0.39 -7.34
N CYS A 117 -9.80 0.83 -8.52
CA CYS A 117 -9.23 0.40 -9.79
C CYS A 117 -7.73 0.69 -9.85
N TYR A 118 -7.34 1.95 -9.60
CA TYR A 118 -5.94 2.38 -9.66
C TYR A 118 -5.04 1.56 -8.73
N GLY A 119 -5.45 1.42 -7.47
CA GLY A 119 -4.70 0.64 -6.49
C GLY A 119 -4.58 -0.83 -6.87
N GLY A 120 -5.67 -1.44 -7.36
CA GLY A 120 -5.70 -2.83 -7.80
C GLY A 120 -4.84 -3.09 -9.05
N SER A 121 -4.95 -2.24 -10.07
CA SER A 121 -4.11 -2.31 -11.28
C SER A 121 -2.63 -2.18 -10.93
N TYR A 122 -2.26 -1.17 -10.12
CA TYR A 122 -0.87 -0.97 -9.71
C TYR A 122 -0.33 -2.17 -8.93
N ALA A 123 -1.10 -2.68 -7.96
CA ALA A 123 -0.70 -3.84 -7.18
C ALA A 123 -0.50 -5.09 -8.04
N THR A 124 -1.35 -5.28 -9.05
CA THR A 124 -1.26 -6.41 -9.99
C THR A 124 -0.01 -6.30 -10.85
N GLY A 125 0.23 -5.14 -11.47
CA GLY A 125 1.43 -4.94 -12.30
C GLY A 125 2.72 -5.03 -11.50
N PHE A 126 2.76 -4.45 -10.29
CA PHE A 126 3.93 -4.54 -9.42
C PHE A 126 4.19 -5.99 -9.00
N ALA A 127 3.17 -6.74 -8.60
CA ALA A 127 3.35 -8.13 -8.20
C ALA A 127 3.74 -9.05 -9.37
N GLY A 128 3.42 -8.68 -10.62
CA GLY A 128 3.89 -9.38 -11.81
C GLY A 128 5.38 -9.16 -12.07
N ASN A 129 5.94 -8.02 -11.66
CA ASN A 129 7.36 -7.72 -11.79
C ASN A 129 7.82 -6.76 -10.65
N PRO A 130 8.12 -7.28 -9.44
CA PRO A 130 8.26 -6.47 -8.22
C PRO A 130 9.64 -5.82 -8.11
N VAL A 131 10.04 -5.10 -9.14
CA VAL A 131 11.32 -4.41 -9.25
C VAL A 131 11.23 -3.06 -8.53
N GLN A 132 12.25 -2.75 -7.73
CA GLN A 132 12.29 -1.53 -6.93
C GLN A 132 12.70 -0.26 -7.73
N ASN A 133 12.92 -0.39 -9.03
CA ASN A 133 13.32 0.67 -9.94
C ASN A 133 12.28 1.81 -10.01
N SER A 134 12.74 3.06 -9.86
CA SER A 134 11.87 4.24 -9.85
C SER A 134 11.18 4.49 -11.20
N ARG A 135 11.90 4.33 -12.32
CA ARG A 135 11.33 4.50 -13.68
C ARG A 135 10.24 3.47 -13.95
N TYR A 136 10.47 2.21 -13.58
CA TYR A 136 9.46 1.16 -13.69
C TYR A 136 8.21 1.49 -12.87
N LYS A 137 8.40 1.90 -11.61
CA LYS A 137 7.28 2.29 -10.73
C LYS A 137 6.50 3.48 -11.30
N GLN A 138 7.17 4.49 -11.86
CA GLN A 138 6.52 5.63 -12.49
C GLN A 138 5.72 5.22 -13.73
N ALA A 139 6.31 4.40 -14.61
CA ALA A 139 5.62 3.86 -15.78
C ALA A 139 4.36 3.08 -15.37
N LEU A 140 4.48 2.24 -14.35
CA LEU A 140 3.36 1.48 -13.79
C LEU A 140 2.28 2.40 -13.18
N MET A 141 2.67 3.47 -12.47
CA MET A 141 1.70 4.46 -11.98
C MET A 141 0.91 5.09 -13.13
N THR A 142 1.58 5.53 -14.19
CA THR A 142 0.94 6.13 -15.37
C THR A 142 0.01 5.13 -16.04
N GLN A 143 0.46 3.91 -16.27
CA GLN A 143 -0.34 2.85 -16.88
C GLN A 143 -1.61 2.57 -16.07
N SER A 144 -1.49 2.37 -14.75
CA SER A 144 -2.64 2.09 -13.90
C SER A 144 -3.64 3.25 -13.84
N LEU A 145 -3.19 4.50 -13.96
CA LEU A 145 -4.09 5.66 -14.07
C LEU A 145 -4.86 5.64 -15.40
N LEU A 146 -4.18 5.34 -16.51
CA LEU A 146 -4.79 5.29 -17.84
C LEU A 146 -5.81 4.15 -17.95
N GLU A 147 -5.49 2.97 -17.42
CA GLU A 147 -6.40 1.82 -17.36
C GLU A 147 -7.68 2.11 -16.58
N CYS A 148 -7.60 3.00 -15.59
CA CYS A 148 -8.70 3.35 -14.71
C CYS A 148 -9.41 4.64 -15.09
N ASP A 149 -9.26 5.10 -16.34
CA ASP A 149 -9.95 6.28 -16.86
C ASP A 149 -9.66 7.55 -16.04
N VAL A 150 -8.38 7.86 -15.87
CA VAL A 150 -7.92 9.16 -15.34
C VAL A 150 -8.35 10.34 -16.23
N LYS A 151 -8.70 10.07 -17.50
CA LYS A 151 -9.17 11.07 -18.47
C LYS A 151 -10.66 11.40 -18.33
N ALA A 152 -11.42 10.66 -17.50
CA ALA A 152 -12.79 11.01 -17.17
C ALA A 152 -12.86 12.50 -16.79
N PRO A 153 -13.79 13.29 -17.38
CA PRO A 153 -13.84 14.72 -17.14
C PRO A 153 -13.94 15.00 -15.64
N ASN A 154 -13.02 15.80 -15.12
CA ASN A 154 -13.11 16.21 -13.73
C ASN A 154 -14.41 17.02 -13.56
N GLU A 155 -15.14 16.77 -12.49
CA GLU A 155 -16.50 17.33 -12.34
C GLU A 155 -16.49 18.86 -12.37
N ARG A 156 -15.40 19.46 -11.87
CA ARG A 156 -15.20 20.92 -11.90
C ARG A 156 -14.99 21.47 -13.31
N SER A 157 -14.30 20.73 -14.18
CA SER A 157 -14.09 21.07 -15.59
C SER A 157 -15.41 20.89 -16.31
N ARG A 158 -16.11 19.77 -16.11
CA ARG A 158 -17.44 19.57 -16.68
C ARG A 158 -18.39 20.71 -16.32
N ILE A 159 -18.49 21.06 -15.03
CA ILE A 159 -19.32 22.19 -14.58
C ILE A 159 -18.86 23.52 -15.16
N ARG A 160 -17.54 23.78 -15.21
CA ARG A 160 -17.00 25.02 -15.79
C ARG A 160 -17.29 25.11 -17.29
N ASP A 161 -17.10 24.02 -18.00
CA ASP A 161 -17.25 23.94 -19.45
C ASP A 161 -18.75 24.05 -19.81
N GLU A 162 -19.65 23.39 -19.05
CA GLU A 162 -21.12 23.56 -19.15
C GLU A 162 -21.58 24.99 -18.81
N ALA A 163 -21.03 25.60 -17.75
CA ALA A 163 -21.35 26.97 -17.40
C ALA A 163 -20.88 27.95 -18.48
N ARG A 164 -19.69 27.73 -19.05
CA ARG A 164 -19.17 28.52 -20.17
C ARG A 164 -20.08 28.40 -21.38
N GLU A 165 -20.42 27.18 -21.80
CA GLU A 165 -21.32 26.92 -22.94
C GLU A 165 -22.68 27.59 -22.73
N THR A 166 -23.26 27.46 -21.53
CA THR A 166 -24.55 28.12 -21.19
C THR A 166 -24.46 29.65 -21.27
N LEU A 167 -23.35 30.25 -20.83
CA LEU A 167 -23.15 31.69 -20.90
C LEU A 167 -22.91 32.17 -22.34
N GLU A 168 -22.24 31.35 -23.16
CA GLU A 168 -21.99 31.61 -24.58
C GLU A 168 -23.29 31.55 -25.38
N GLU A 169 -24.09 30.48 -25.23
CA GLU A 169 -25.41 30.32 -25.87
C GLU A 169 -26.37 31.47 -25.54
N ARG A 170 -26.30 32.01 -24.32
CA ARG A 170 -27.14 33.15 -23.90
C ARG A 170 -26.58 34.51 -24.32
N GLY A 171 -25.43 34.56 -25.01
CA GLY A 171 -24.75 35.81 -25.36
C GLY A 171 -24.31 36.63 -24.14
N LEU A 172 -24.15 35.97 -22.99
CA LEU A 172 -23.78 36.60 -21.71
C LEU A 172 -22.28 36.57 -21.48
N LEU A 173 -21.54 35.62 -22.09
CA LEU A 173 -20.12 35.42 -21.81
C LEU A 173 -19.29 36.69 -22.06
N GLN A 174 -19.41 37.30 -23.24
CA GLN A 174 -18.70 38.55 -23.57
C GLN A 174 -19.21 39.76 -22.76
N ARG A 175 -20.49 39.77 -22.35
CA ARG A 175 -21.07 40.87 -21.57
C ARG A 175 -20.59 40.87 -20.13
N LEU A 176 -20.47 39.69 -19.55
CA LEU A 176 -20.02 39.50 -18.16
C LEU A 176 -18.49 39.52 -18.04
N PHE A 177 -17.78 39.10 -19.10
CA PHE A 177 -16.33 39.03 -19.14
C PHE A 177 -15.79 39.69 -20.43
N PRO A 178 -15.70 41.04 -20.45
CA PRO A 178 -15.14 41.75 -21.60
C PRO A 178 -13.68 41.32 -21.83
N GLY A 179 -13.36 40.87 -23.03
CA GLY A 179 -12.03 40.35 -23.40
C GLY A 179 -11.88 38.83 -23.32
N PHE A 180 -12.98 38.07 -23.22
CA PHE A 180 -12.89 36.60 -23.18
C PHE A 180 -12.35 35.97 -24.47
N TYR A 181 -12.55 36.62 -25.61
CA TYR A 181 -12.09 36.16 -26.93
C TYR A 181 -10.92 36.96 -27.51
N ASP A 182 -10.43 37.97 -26.78
CA ASP A 182 -9.28 38.81 -27.16
C ASP A 182 -7.97 38.20 -26.64
#